data_AF-A0A2A8CVF9-F1
#
_entry.id   AF-A0A2A8CVF9-F1
#
_cell.length_a   1.000
_cell.length_b   1.000
_cell.length_c   1.000
_cell.angle_alpha   90.00
_cell.angle_beta   90.00
_cell.angle_gamma   90.00
#
_symmetry.space_group_name_H-M   'P 1'
#
loop_
_entity.id
_entity.type
_entity.pdbx_description
1 polymer ?
#
loop_
_entity_poly.entity_id
_entity_poly.type
_entity_poly.pdbx_seq_one_letter_code
_entity_poly.pdbx_strand_id
1 'polypeptide(L)'
;MLSDESLQELERHVNACDEAREKLQSALDDAESVGTDAPADKKAAALEPVADAIKQWRDHQKAFMDAVEESEAPDVPMAALFLKNKADVDATNARRGLPGAHVEGTDQPFDLDLTGTRGTILTNAIMEL
;
A
#
# COMPACT_ATOMS: atom_id res chain seq x y z
N MET A 1 11.57 16.62 18.90
CA MET A 1 11.05 17.11 17.60
C MET A 1 11.75 16.24 16.59
N LEU A 2 11.05 15.65 15.62
CA LEU A 2 11.70 14.74 14.68
C LEU A 2 12.96 15.35 14.07
N SER A 3 14.01 14.54 13.99
CA SER A 3 15.23 14.90 13.28
C SER A 3 14.92 15.00 11.77
N ASP A 4 15.70 15.79 11.04
CA ASP A 4 15.55 15.90 9.58
C ASP A 4 15.81 14.56 8.88
N GLU A 5 16.65 13.69 9.46
CA GLU A 5 16.93 12.34 8.98
C GLU A 5 15.71 11.43 9.14
N SER A 6 15.12 11.38 10.34
CA SER A 6 13.88 10.62 10.58
C SER A 6 12.73 11.12 9.70
N LEU A 7 12.64 12.43 9.47
CA LEU A 7 11.61 13.00 8.60
C LEU A 7 11.77 12.53 7.14
N GLN A 8 13.00 12.55 6.62
CA GLN A 8 13.30 12.07 5.26
C GLN A 8 13.06 10.57 5.11
N GLU A 9 13.39 9.78 6.13
CA GLU A 9 13.16 8.33 6.09
C GLU A 9 11.67 7.99 6.10
N LEU A 10 10.90 8.62 7.00
CA LEU A 10 9.45 8.49 7.03
C LEU A 10 8.81 8.92 5.71
N GLU A 11 9.26 10.05 5.13
CA GLU A 11 8.80 10.52 3.82
C GLU A 11 9.08 9.48 2.72
N ARG A 12 10.28 8.90 2.68
CA ARG A 12 10.64 7.87 1.70
C ARG A 12 9.67 6.68 1.76
N HIS A 13 9.32 6.25 2.98
CA HIS A 13 8.42 5.11 3.16
C HIS A 13 6.96 5.43 2.83
N VAL A 14 6.50 6.67 3.09
CA VAL A 14 5.19 7.13 2.61
C VAL A 14 5.13 7.15 1.08
N ASN A 15 6.12 7.76 0.43
CA ASN A 15 6.18 7.83 -1.03
C ASN A 15 6.20 6.42 -1.66
N ALA A 16 6.92 5.47 -1.04
CA ALA A 16 6.93 4.09 -1.50
C ALA A 16 5.56 3.39 -1.34
N CYS A 17 4.77 3.73 -0.31
CA CYS A 17 3.39 3.27 -0.17
C CYS A 17 2.48 3.88 -1.25
N ASP A 18 2.67 5.15 -1.59
CA ASP A 18 1.93 5.84 -2.66
C ASP A 18 2.20 5.17 -4.02
N GLU A 19 3.48 4.91 -4.33
CA GLU A 19 3.88 4.20 -5.55
C GLU A 19 3.28 2.78 -5.60
N ALA A 20 3.28 2.06 -4.47
CA ALA A 20 2.71 0.72 -4.42
C ALA A 20 1.18 0.72 -4.61
N ARG A 21 0.49 1.74 -4.07
CA ARG A 21 -0.94 1.95 -4.31
C ARG A 21 -1.22 2.22 -5.78
N GLU A 22 -0.44 3.08 -6.44
CA GLU A 22 -0.59 3.38 -7.86
C GLU A 22 -0.34 2.14 -8.73
N LYS A 23 0.69 1.35 -8.40
CA LYS A 23 0.96 0.06 -9.05
C LYS A 23 -0.19 -0.92 -8.88
N LEU A 24 -0.77 -1.01 -7.68
CA LEU A 24 -1.92 -1.88 -7.43
C LEU A 24 -3.13 -1.45 -8.28
N GLN A 25 -3.38 -0.14 -8.35
CA GLN A 25 -4.47 0.40 -9.18
C GLN A 25 -4.25 0.04 -10.66
N SER A 26 -3.04 0.28 -11.20
CA SER A 26 -2.70 -0.07 -12.58
C SER A 26 -2.83 -1.57 -12.83
N ALA A 27 -2.35 -2.41 -11.91
CA ALA A 27 -2.42 -3.87 -12.04
C ALA A 27 -3.87 -4.37 -12.03
N LEU A 28 -4.75 -3.77 -11.22
CA LEU A 28 -6.18 -4.07 -11.23
C LEU A 28 -6.84 -3.66 -12.54
N ASP A 29 -6.51 -2.49 -13.07
CA ASP A 29 -7.02 -2.00 -14.37
C ASP A 29 -6.58 -2.92 -15.53
N ASP A 30 -5.32 -3.35 -15.52
CA ASP A 30 -4.76 -4.26 -16.53
C ASP A 30 -5.40 -5.65 -16.44
N ALA A 31 -5.53 -6.21 -15.23
CA ALA A 31 -6.16 -7.50 -15.00
C ALA A 31 -7.65 -7.51 -15.36
N GLU A 32 -8.36 -6.40 -15.10
CA GLU A 32 -9.75 -6.23 -15.52
C GLU A 32 -9.86 -6.21 -17.06
N SER A 33 -8.91 -5.55 -17.73
CA SER A 33 -8.86 -5.42 -19.19
C SER A 33 -8.57 -6.73 -19.93
N VAL A 34 -7.95 -7.72 -19.27
CA VAL A 34 -7.76 -9.07 -19.83
C VAL A 34 -9.11 -9.74 -20.13
N GLY A 35 -10.13 -9.45 -19.34
CA GLY A 35 -11.50 -9.94 -19.56
C GLY A 35 -11.72 -11.41 -19.22
N THR A 36 -12.99 -11.78 -19.03
CA THR A 36 -13.40 -13.10 -18.58
C THR A 36 -13.24 -14.21 -19.63
N ASP A 37 -13.03 -13.86 -20.89
CA ASP A 37 -12.91 -14.83 -22.00
C ASP A 37 -11.46 -15.14 -22.36
N ALA A 38 -10.49 -14.48 -21.71
CA ALA A 38 -9.08 -14.76 -21.95
C ALA A 38 -8.69 -16.21 -21.58
N PRO A 39 -7.67 -16.76 -22.26
CA PRO A 39 -7.00 -17.98 -21.84
C PRO A 39 -6.59 -17.97 -20.36
N ALA A 40 -6.64 -19.13 -19.70
CA ALA A 40 -6.40 -19.25 -18.26
C ALA A 40 -5.00 -18.81 -17.84
N ASP A 41 -3.99 -19.08 -18.68
CA ASP A 41 -2.60 -18.64 -18.51
C ASP A 41 -2.48 -17.11 -18.50
N LYS A 42 -3.21 -16.41 -19.37
CA LYS A 42 -3.22 -14.94 -19.39
C LYS A 42 -3.89 -14.35 -18.15
N LYS A 43 -4.96 -14.97 -17.66
CA LYS A 43 -5.63 -14.54 -16.43
C LYS A 43 -4.73 -14.73 -15.22
N ALA A 44 -4.07 -15.88 -15.12
CA ALA A 44 -3.11 -16.15 -14.05
C ALA A 44 -1.94 -15.15 -14.09
N ALA A 45 -1.35 -14.91 -15.27
CA ALA A 45 -0.27 -13.93 -15.44
C ALA A 45 -0.70 -12.49 -15.08
N ALA A 46 -1.99 -12.17 -15.15
CA ALA A 46 -2.51 -10.87 -14.76
C ALA A 46 -2.69 -10.71 -13.24
N LEU A 47 -2.68 -11.80 -12.47
CA LEU A 47 -2.77 -11.75 -11.00
C LEU A 47 -1.42 -11.44 -10.34
N GLU A 48 -0.31 -11.86 -10.96
CA GLU A 48 1.05 -11.68 -10.41
C GLU A 48 1.37 -10.20 -10.11
N PRO A 49 1.13 -9.22 -11.00
CA PRO A 49 1.37 -7.80 -10.69
C PRO A 49 0.50 -7.28 -9.54
N VAL A 50 -0.73 -7.79 -9.39
CA VAL A 50 -1.64 -7.42 -8.30
C VAL A 50 -1.08 -7.93 -6.97
N ALA A 51 -0.68 -9.20 -6.92
CA ALA A 51 -0.08 -9.83 -5.75
C ALA A 51 1.21 -9.10 -5.33
N ASP A 52 2.08 -8.82 -6.30
CA ASP A 52 3.35 -8.11 -6.06
C ASP A 52 3.14 -6.69 -5.54
N ALA A 53 2.14 -5.97 -6.04
CA ALA A 53 1.83 -4.62 -5.57
C ALA A 53 1.31 -4.63 -4.13
N ILE A 54 0.46 -5.58 -3.75
CA ILE A 54 -0.02 -5.76 -2.36
C ILE A 54 1.16 -6.07 -1.43
N LYS A 55 2.05 -6.98 -1.85
CA LYS A 55 3.23 -7.36 -1.08
C LYS A 55 4.17 -6.17 -0.88
N GLN A 56 4.47 -5.42 -1.94
CA GLN A 56 5.28 -4.20 -1.88
C GLN A 56 4.65 -3.18 -0.92
N TRP A 57 3.35 -2.91 -1.05
CA TRP A 57 2.68 -1.96 -0.18
C TRP A 57 2.77 -2.39 1.29
N ARG A 58 2.47 -3.66 1.60
CA ARG A 58 2.60 -4.21 2.96
C ARG A 58 4.02 -4.06 3.50
N ASP A 59 5.03 -4.37 2.69
CA ASP A 59 6.42 -4.32 3.13
C ASP A 59 6.89 -2.86 3.35
N HIS A 60 6.41 -1.91 2.54
CA HIS A 60 6.63 -0.48 2.77
C HIS A 60 5.88 0.06 3.99
N GLN A 61 4.68 -0.44 4.28
CA GLN A 61 3.95 -0.10 5.51
C GLN A 61 4.72 -0.57 6.74
N LYS A 62 5.24 -1.79 6.75
CA LYS A 62 6.08 -2.28 7.85
C LYS A 62 7.31 -1.39 8.05
N ALA A 63 8.01 -1.08 6.98
CA ALA A 63 9.17 -0.20 7.06
C ALA A 63 8.81 1.22 7.54
N PHE A 64 7.63 1.74 7.19
CA PHE A 64 7.12 2.99 7.76
C PHE A 64 6.87 2.86 9.27
N MET A 65 6.24 1.78 9.73
CA MET A 65 5.98 1.58 11.17
C MET A 65 7.28 1.40 11.96
N ASP A 66 8.23 0.62 11.44
CA ASP A 66 9.56 0.46 12.02
C ASP A 66 10.27 1.82 12.13
N ALA A 67 10.22 2.64 11.07
CA ALA A 67 10.79 3.99 11.08
C ALA A 67 10.07 4.94 12.07
N VAL A 68 8.76 4.76 12.31
CA VAL A 68 8.04 5.51 13.35
C VAL A 68 8.53 5.11 14.73
N GLU A 69 8.71 3.82 15.00
CA GLU A 69 9.21 3.30 16.28
C GLU A 69 10.66 3.73 16.57
N GLU A 70 11.49 3.80 15.53
CA GLU A 70 12.88 4.28 15.62
C GLU A 70 12.98 5.81 15.72
N SER A 71 11.91 6.52 15.39
CA SER A 71 11.85 7.98 15.47
C SER A 71 11.54 8.50 16.88
N GLU A 72 11.64 9.81 17.08
CA GLU A 72 11.16 10.48 18.30
C GLU A 72 9.64 10.73 18.31
N ALA A 73 8.88 10.19 17.35
CA ALA A 73 7.43 10.32 17.34
C ALA A 73 6.79 9.47 18.45
N PRO A 74 5.81 10.00 19.19
CA PRO A 74 5.15 9.23 20.25
C PRO A 74 4.22 8.14 19.73
N ASP A 75 3.67 8.31 18.51
CA ASP A 75 2.80 7.34 17.84
C ASP A 75 2.72 7.64 16.32
N VAL A 76 2.09 6.72 15.58
CA VAL A 76 1.89 6.81 14.12
C VAL A 76 1.08 8.05 13.71
N PRO A 77 -0.06 8.40 14.36
CA PRO A 77 -0.76 9.66 14.07
C PRO A 77 0.11 10.91 14.22
N MET A 78 0.96 10.97 15.25
CA MET A 78 1.85 12.10 15.48
C MET A 78 2.99 12.15 14.47
N ALA A 79 3.56 11.02 14.08
CA ALA A 79 4.52 10.95 12.97
C ALA A 79 3.91 11.49 11.66
N ALA A 80 2.69 11.05 11.33
CA ALA A 80 1.94 11.53 10.17
C ALA A 80 1.66 13.05 10.24
N LEU A 81 1.31 13.58 11.42
CA LEU A 81 1.11 15.01 11.61
C LEU A 81 2.41 15.81 11.43
N PHE A 82 3.55 15.28 11.88
CA PHE A 82 4.85 15.91 11.66
C PHE A 82 5.22 15.93 10.17
N LEU A 83 5.05 14.81 9.46
CA LEU A 83 5.24 14.75 8.01
C LEU A 83 4.39 15.79 7.29
N LYS A 84 3.09 15.87 7.62
CA LYS A 84 2.19 16.82 6.99
C LYS A 84 2.60 18.27 7.24
N ASN A 85 3.02 18.60 8.45
CA ASN A 85 3.35 19.97 8.83
C ASN A 85 4.77 20.41 8.42
N LYS A 86 5.70 19.47 8.24
CA LYS A 86 7.13 19.76 8.02
C LYS A 86 7.60 19.46 6.60
N ALA A 87 7.03 18.44 5.96
CA ALA A 87 7.37 18.02 4.61
C ALA A 87 6.19 18.15 3.61
N ASP A 88 4.99 18.53 4.07
CA ASP A 88 3.74 18.53 3.29
C ASP A 88 3.34 17.15 2.74
N VAL A 89 3.88 16.08 3.33
CA VAL A 89 3.65 14.68 2.94
C VAL A 89 2.44 14.11 3.68
N ASP A 90 1.54 13.46 2.96
CA ASP A 90 0.35 12.81 3.53
C ASP A 90 0.59 11.30 3.74
N ALA A 91 0.77 10.91 5.01
CA ALA A 91 1.00 9.52 5.37
C ALA A 91 -0.26 8.61 5.34
N THR A 92 -1.38 9.08 4.78
CA THR A 92 -2.64 8.32 4.77
C THR A 92 -2.47 6.94 4.14
N ASN A 93 -1.79 6.82 3.00
CA ASN A 93 -1.61 5.53 2.32
C ASN A 93 -0.68 4.56 3.07
N ALA A 94 0.29 5.07 3.81
CA ALA A 94 1.12 4.25 4.72
C ALA A 94 0.31 3.68 5.89
N ARG A 95 -0.88 4.23 6.16
CA ARG A 95 -1.77 3.83 7.26
C ARG A 95 -3.03 3.09 6.80
N ARG A 96 -3.23 2.85 5.50
CA ARG A 96 -4.42 2.12 5.00
C ARG A 96 -4.33 0.64 5.28
N GLY A 97 -5.37 0.05 5.84
CA GLY A 97 -5.47 -1.40 5.97
C GLY A 97 -5.49 -2.06 4.60
N LEU A 98 -4.65 -3.07 4.41
CA LEU A 98 -4.61 -3.87 3.18
C LEU A 98 -5.45 -5.15 3.32
N PRO A 99 -6.31 -5.46 2.34
CA PRO A 99 -7.01 -6.74 2.31
C PRO A 99 -6.02 -7.92 2.34
N GLY A 100 -6.21 -8.86 3.27
CA GLY A 100 -5.38 -10.06 3.40
C GLY A 100 -3.96 -9.85 3.94
N ALA A 101 -3.54 -8.60 4.22
CA ALA A 101 -2.17 -8.26 4.58
C ALA A 101 -2.13 -7.22 5.72
N HIS A 102 -2.54 -7.62 6.92
CA HIS A 102 -2.57 -6.72 8.07
C HIS A 102 -1.17 -6.30 8.55
N VAL A 103 -1.01 -5.01 8.82
CA VAL A 103 0.15 -4.40 9.48
C VAL A 103 -0.37 -3.59 10.67
N GLU A 104 0.28 -3.71 11.83
CA GLU A 104 -0.12 -2.94 13.01
C GLU A 104 0.05 -1.43 12.73
N GLY A 105 -0.86 -0.60 13.24
CA GLY A 105 -0.85 0.85 12.96
C GLY A 105 -1.49 1.26 11.63
N THR A 106 -1.89 0.33 10.76
CA THR A 106 -2.63 0.63 9.52
C THR A 106 -4.15 0.58 9.75
N ASP A 107 -4.69 1.62 10.40
CA ASP A 107 -6.09 1.70 10.82
C ASP A 107 -7.02 2.43 9.83
N GLN A 108 -6.47 3.02 8.77
CA GLN A 108 -7.25 3.77 7.79
C GLN A 108 -7.99 2.82 6.83
N PRO A 109 -9.18 3.20 6.35
CA PRO A 109 -9.93 2.37 5.41
C PRO A 109 -9.15 2.20 4.10
N PHE A 110 -9.32 1.05 3.46
CA PHE A 110 -8.88 0.83 2.08
C PHE A 110 -9.71 1.69 1.12
N ASP A 111 -9.10 2.32 0.11
CA ASP A 111 -9.74 3.32 -0.75
C ASP A 111 -9.86 2.95 -2.22
N LEU A 112 -9.31 1.83 -2.66
CA LEU A 112 -9.49 1.39 -4.04
C LEU A 112 -10.90 0.80 -4.23
N ASP A 113 -11.51 1.13 -5.37
CA ASP A 113 -12.79 0.57 -5.77
C ASP A 113 -12.61 -0.91 -6.15
N LEU A 114 -13.23 -1.78 -5.35
CA LEU A 114 -13.23 -3.23 -5.54
C LEU A 114 -14.56 -3.75 -6.10
N THR A 115 -15.43 -2.87 -6.62
CA THR A 115 -16.67 -3.29 -7.25
C THR A 115 -16.41 -4.07 -8.55
N GLY A 116 -17.43 -4.82 -8.99
CA GLY A 116 -17.34 -5.62 -10.21
C GLY A 116 -16.34 -6.76 -10.10
N THR A 117 -15.48 -6.91 -11.12
CA THR A 117 -14.50 -7.99 -11.22
C THR A 117 -13.24 -7.73 -10.39
N ARG A 118 -12.95 -6.47 -10.05
CA ARG A 118 -11.75 -6.05 -9.29
C ARG A 118 -11.63 -6.74 -7.95
N GLY A 119 -12.72 -6.85 -7.19
CA GLY A 119 -12.72 -7.57 -5.90
C GLY A 119 -12.38 -9.05 -6.05
N THR A 120 -12.81 -9.70 -7.15
CA THR A 120 -12.48 -11.10 -7.42
C THR A 120 -11.02 -11.24 -7.83
N ILE A 121 -10.51 -10.35 -8.68
CA ILE A 121 -9.09 -10.29 -9.08
C ILE A 121 -8.21 -10.15 -7.83
N LEU A 122 -8.52 -9.19 -6.96
CA LEU A 122 -7.78 -8.96 -5.72
C LEU A 122 -7.78 -10.21 -4.82
N THR A 123 -8.96 -10.82 -4.63
CA THR A 123 -9.10 -12.02 -3.79
C THR A 123 -8.27 -13.18 -4.34
N ASN A 124 -8.27 -13.38 -5.67
CA ASN A 124 -7.49 -14.44 -6.30
C ASN A 124 -5.98 -14.18 -6.18
N ALA A 125 -5.54 -12.95 -6.41
CA ALA A 125 -4.14 -12.57 -6.25
C ALA A 125 -3.65 -12.76 -4.81
N ILE A 126 -4.47 -12.44 -3.82
CA ILE A 126 -4.14 -12.65 -2.40
C ILE A 126 -4.02 -14.14 -2.05
N MET A 127 -4.84 -15.02 -2.64
CA MET A 127 -4.73 -16.47 -2.40
C MET A 127 -3.44 -17.09 -2.96
N GLU A 128 -2.74 -16.37 -3.85
CA GLU A 128 -1.46 -16.79 -4.43
C GLU A 128 -0.23 -16.25 -3.66
N LEU A 129 -0.44 -15.38 -2.65
CA LEU A 129 0.60 -14.83 -1.77
C LEU A 129 0.96 -15.77 -0.60
#